data_AF-A0A6J5G9Q7-F1
#
_entry.id   AF-A0A6J5G9Q7-F1
#
_cell.length_a   1.000
_cell.length_b   1.000
_cell.length_c   1.000
_cell.angle_alpha   90.00
_cell.angle_beta   90.00
_cell.angle_gamma   90.00
#
_symmetry.space_group_name_H-M   'P 1'
#
loop_
_entity.id
_entity.type
_entity.pdbx_description
1 polymer ?
#
loop_
_entity_poly.entity_id
_entity_poly.type
_entity_poly.pdbx_seq_one_letter_code
_entity_poly.pdbx_strand_id
1 'polypeptide(L)' 'MTLVEAAEFLFVSRAHVKKLVESGRLIEVMPRNACRTPDIDVASGEMYKAELDTVRGAYLDSQTEDDDPMVH' A
#
# COMPACT_ATOMS: atom_id res chain seq x y z
N MET A 1 -0.95 -13.61 2.20
CA MET A 1 -0.55 -13.42 0.79
C MET A 1 0.96 -13.46 0.71
N THR A 2 1.54 -14.01 -0.35
CA THR A 2 3.01 -14.03 -0.50
C THR A 2 3.56 -12.62 -0.71
N LEU A 3 4.87 -12.44 -0.55
CA LEU A 3 5.55 -11.18 -0.88
C LEU A 3 5.29 -10.74 -2.35
N VAL A 4 5.15 -11.70 -3.26
CA VAL A 4 4.88 -11.43 -4.68
C VAL A 4 3.45 -10.93 -4.86
N GLU A 5 2.48 -11.64 -4.27
CA GLU A 5 1.07 -11.25 -4.30
C GLU A 5 0.86 -9.87 -3.67
N ALA A 6 1.54 -9.58 -2.55
CA ALA A 6 1.50 -8.26 -1.91
C ALA A 6 2.05 -7.15 -2.80
N ALA A 7 3.15 -7.41 -3.51
CA ALA A 7 3.75 -6.45 -4.43
C ALA A 7 2.81 -6.13 -5.61
N GLU A 8 2.18 -7.16 -6.18
CA GLU A 8 1.21 -7.02 -7.26
C GLU A 8 -0.06 -6.30 -6.78
N PHE A 9 -0.59 -6.67 -5.61
CA PHE A 9 -1.79 -6.09 -5.02
C PHE A 9 -1.61 -4.58 -4.70
N LEU A 10 -0.46 -4.22 -4.13
CA LEU A 10 -0.14 -2.82 -3.80
C LEU A 10 0.40 -2.03 -4.98
N PHE A 11 0.67 -2.69 -6.12
CA PHE A 11 1.28 -2.09 -7.31
C PHE A 11 2.65 -1.44 -7.01
N VAL A 12 3.50 -2.14 -6.24
CA VAL A 12 4.85 -1.71 -5.84
C VAL A 12 5.89 -2.82 -6.06
N SER A 13 7.18 -2.51 -5.88
CA SER A 13 8.23 -3.53 -5.96
C SER A 13 8.27 -4.42 -4.72
N ARG A 14 8.75 -5.67 -4.86
CA ARG A 14 8.99 -6.58 -3.72
C ARG A 14 9.93 -5.99 -2.66
N ALA A 15 10.90 -5.19 -3.08
CA ALA A 15 11.81 -4.49 -2.18
C ALA A 15 11.08 -3.42 -1.36
N HIS A 16 10.09 -2.75 -1.95
CA HIS A 16 9.24 -1.81 -1.24
C HIS A 16 8.39 -2.53 -0.19
N VAL A 17 7.79 -3.68 -0.52
CA VAL A 17 7.02 -4.49 0.44
C VAL A 17 7.88 -4.89 1.64
N LYS A 18 9.13 -5.32 1.42
CA LYS A 18 10.06 -5.62 2.52
C LYS A 18 10.30 -4.42 3.43
N LYS A 19 10.52 -3.24 2.86
CA LYS A 19 10.67 -2.01 3.66
C LYS A 19 9.43 -1.68 4.48
N LEU A 20 8.24 -1.92 3.93
CA LEU A 20 6.98 -1.71 4.65
C LEU A 20 6.87 -2.64 5.86
N VAL A 21 7.25 -3.91 5.71
CA VAL A 21 7.34 -4.84 6.83
C VAL A 21 8.37 -4.39 7.86
N GLU A 22 9.60 -4.05 7.43
CA GLU A 22 10.67 -3.57 8.31
C GLU A 22 10.25 -2.31 9.09
N SER A 23 9.41 -1.47 8.49
CA SER A 23 8.83 -0.28 9.12
C SER A 23 7.58 -0.55 9.97
N GLY A 24 7.09 -1.79 10.03
CA GLY A 24 5.89 -2.18 10.75
C GLY A 24 4.56 -1.72 10.12
N ARG A 25 4.58 -1.27 8.86
CA ARG A 25 3.36 -0.90 8.12
C ARG A 25 2.62 -2.09 7.51
N LEU A 26 3.33 -3.19 7.27
CA LEU A 26 2.74 -4.47 6.90
C LEU A 26 3.09 -5.51 7.96
N ILE A 27 2.16 -6.43 8.23
CA ILE A 27 2.35 -7.47 9.23
C ILE A 27 2.75 -8.76 8.50
N GLU A 28 3.87 -9.35 8.93
CA GLU A 28 4.23 -10.70 8.52
C GLU A 28 3.51 -11.75 9.36
N VAL A 29 3.07 -12.82 8.71
CA VAL A 29 2.48 -14.00 9.33
C VAL A 29 3.29 -15.22 8.95
N MET A 30 3.46 -16.12 9.93
CA MET A 30 4.12 -17.40 9.69
C MET A 30 3.35 -18.16 8.61
N PRO A 31 4.04 -18.65 7.56
CA PRO A 31 3.39 -19.37 6.50
C PRO A 31 2.92 -20.72 7.05
N ARG A 32 1.79 -21.23 6.54
CA ARG A 32 1.28 -22.57 6.90
C ARG A 32 2.32 -23.69 6.70
N ASN A 33 3.29 -23.48 5.82
CA ASN A 33 4.43 -24.36 5.60
C ASN A 33 5.71 -23.71 6.12
N ALA A 34 6.29 -24.25 7.20
CA ALA A 34 7.46 -23.70 7.90
C ALA A 34 8.75 -23.58 7.05
N CYS A 35 8.81 -24.18 5.86
CA CYS A 35 9.92 -24.05 4.92
C CYS A 35 9.78 -22.87 3.94
N ARG A 36 8.73 -22.07 4.03
CA ARG A 36 8.54 -20.88 3.17
C ARG A 36 8.93 -19.60 3.88
N THR A 37 9.25 -18.60 3.08
CA THR A 37 9.34 -17.21 3.53
C THR A 37 8.02 -16.76 4.17
N PRO A 38 8.07 -15.86 5.17
CA PRO A 38 6.87 -15.27 5.76
C PRO A 38 5.90 -14.75 4.71
N ASP A 39 4.61 -14.98 4.95
CA ASP A 39 3.54 -14.37 4.16
C ASP A 39 3.18 -13.02 4.79
N ILE A 40 2.59 -12.13 4.01
CA ILE A 40 2.00 -10.88 4.48
C ILE A 40 0.56 -11.15 4.92
N ASP A 41 0.18 -10.62 6.08
CA ASP A 41 -1.19 -10.64 6.56
C ASP A 41 -2.12 -9.88 5.61
N VAL A 42 -3.22 -10.52 5.21
CA VAL A 42 -4.10 -9.96 4.17
C VAL A 42 -4.78 -8.68 4.65
N ALA A 43 -5.26 -8.64 5.89
CA ALA A 43 -5.94 -7.48 6.43
C ALA A 43 -4.98 -6.29 6.53
N SER A 44 -3.73 -6.51 6.94
CA SER A 44 -2.70 -5.46 6.94
C SER A 44 -2.45 -4.88 5.54
N GLY A 45 -2.42 -5.73 4.51
CA GLY A 45 -2.28 -5.32 3.12
C GLY A 45 -3.47 -4.48 2.63
N GLU A 46 -4.69 -4.91 2.93
CA GLU A 46 -5.92 -4.19 2.57
C GLU A 46 -6.01 -2.83 3.28
N MET A 47 -5.69 -2.77 4.57
CA MET A 47 -5.66 -1.52 5.33
C MET A 47 -4.65 -0.52 4.73
N TYR A 48 -3.44 -0.98 4.42
CA TYR A 48 -2.43 -0.13 3.81
C TYR A 48 -2.85 0.35 2.41
N LYS A 49 -3.49 -0.51 1.62
CA LYS A 49 -4.03 -0.14 0.31
C LYS A 49 -5.12 0.93 0.42
N ALA A 50 -6.02 0.80 1.39
CA ALA A 50 -7.05 1.80 1.65
C ALA A 50 -6.43 3.15 2.06
N GLU A 51 -5.40 3.16 2.92
CA GLU A 51 -4.65 4.38 3.28
C GLU A 51 -4.05 5.04 2.03
N LEU A 52 -3.39 4.25 1.16
CA LEU A 52 -2.82 4.75 -0.09
C LEU A 52 -3.88 5.36 -1.01
N ASP A 53 -5.02 4.70 -1.17
CA ASP A 53 -6.09 5.17 -2.05
C ASP A 53 -6.77 6.43 -1.49
N THR A 54 -6.92 6.54 -0.16
CA THR A 54 -7.37 7.79 0.49
C THR A 54 -6.39 8.93 0.26
N VAL A 55 -5.09 8.72 0.47
CA VAL A 55 -4.07 9.76 0.24
C VAL A 55 -4.03 10.17 -1.23
N ARG A 56 -4.13 9.20 -2.15
CA ARG A 56 -4.20 9.48 -3.59
C ARG A 56 -5.46 10.26 -3.96
N GLY A 57 -6.61 9.88 -3.41
CA GLY A 57 -7.87 10.60 -3.59
C GLY A 57 -7.79 12.03 -3.08
N ALA A 58 -7.29 12.23 -1.86
CA ALA A 58 -7.10 13.57 -1.29
C ALA A 58 -6.13 14.43 -2.12
N TYR A 59 -5.07 13.84 -2.68
CA TYR A 59 -4.17 14.55 -3.59
C TYR A 59 -4.88 14.96 -4.89
N LEU A 60 -5.67 14.06 -5.49
CA LEU A 60 -6.44 14.37 -6.70
C LEU A 60 -7.52 15.43 -6.44
N ASP A 61 -8.22 15.36 -5.32
CA ASP A 61 -9.19 16.37 -4.89
C ASP A 61 -8.49 17.72 -4.61
N SER A 62 -7.27 17.73 -4.06
CA SER A 62 -6.51 18.98 -3.87
C SER A 62 -6.01 19.61 -5.17
N GLN A 63 -6.11 18.88 -6.29
CA GLN A 63 -5.70 19.32 -7.63
C GLN A 63 -6.89 19.71 -8.52
N THR A 64 -8.13 19.72 -8.00
CA THR A 64 -9.25 20.30 -8.75
C THR A 64 -9.06 21.81 -8.85
N GLU A 65 -9.07 22.32 -10.09
CA GLU A 65 -9.00 23.73 -10.45
C GLU A 65 -10.02 24.57 -9.68
N ASP A 66 -9.58 25.23 -8.61
CA ASP A 66 -10.29 26.36 -7.99
C ASP A 66 -9.34 27.56 -7.84
N ASP A 67 -8.38 27.66 -8.76
CA ASP A 67 -7.54 28.84 -9.00
C ASP A 67 -7.68 29.24 -10.49
N ASP A 68 -8.91 29.44 -10.96
CA ASP A 68 -9.14 30.38 -12.06
C ASP A 68 -9.54 31.71 -11.41
N PRO A 69 -8.58 32.63 -11.14
CA PRO A 69 -8.94 33.97 -10.76
C PRO A 69 -9.61 34.59 -11.97
N MET A 70 -10.96 34.57 -12.00
CA MET A 70 -11.74 35.34 -12.95
C MET A 70 -11.31 36.81 -12.83
N VAL A 71 -10.41 37.21 -13.72
CA VAL A 71 -10.03 38.60 -13.93
C VAL A 71 -11.23 39.24 -14.61
N HIS A 72 -11.98 40.07 -13.88
CA HIS A 72 -13.01 40.91 -14.48
C HIS A 72 -12.98 42.33 -13.93
#